data_AF-D9VJV5-F1
#
_entry.id   AF-D9VJV5-F1
#
_cell.length_a   1.000
_cell.length_b   1.000
_cell.length_c   1.000
_cell.angle_alpha   90.00
_cell.angle_beta   90.00
_cell.angle_gamma   90.00
#
_symmetry.space_group_name_H-M   'P 1'
#
loop_
_entity.id
_entity.type
_entity.pdbx_description
1 polymer ?
#
loop_
_entity_poly.entity_id
_entity_poly.type
_entity_poly.pdbx_seq_one_letter_code
_entity_poly.pdbx_strand_id
1 'polypeptide(L)'
;MPADRPVALDEYPVHQAPLSMKHHVSGDRNAYDRCIFHVFDHAGRAVLILGLGVYPNAGVIDAYATLRLGDDLLAVRASDALTDDRMNLSVGPPVDHRRRT
;
A
#
# COMPACT_ATOMS: atom_id res chain seq x y z
N MET A 1 19.17 21.02 -14.71
CA MET A 1 18.08 20.03 -14.76
C MET A 1 18.25 19.03 -13.61
N PRO A 2 17.47 19.14 -12.52
CA PRO A 2 17.57 18.20 -11.38
C PRO A 2 16.75 16.91 -11.56
N ALA A 3 15.77 16.92 -12.48
CA ALA A 3 14.70 15.92 -12.55
C ALA A 3 15.13 14.53 -13.06
N ASP A 4 16.32 14.42 -13.63
CA ASP A 4 16.75 13.31 -14.51
C ASP A 4 17.80 12.38 -13.86
N ARG A 5 17.93 12.43 -12.52
CA ARG A 5 18.79 11.52 -11.77
C ARG A 5 18.04 10.23 -11.42
N PRO A 6 18.70 9.05 -11.45
CA PRO A 6 18.15 7.82 -10.89
C PRO A 6 17.69 8.01 -9.44
N VAL A 7 16.62 7.31 -9.06
CA VAL A 7 16.14 7.25 -7.67
C VAL A 7 16.83 6.10 -6.94
N ALA A 8 16.84 6.08 -5.61
CA ALA A 8 17.51 5.02 -4.84
C ALA A 8 17.02 3.60 -5.20
N LEU A 9 15.77 3.47 -5.65
CA LEU A 9 15.18 2.21 -6.10
C LEU A 9 15.73 1.70 -7.44
N ASP A 10 16.43 2.54 -8.22
CA ASP A 10 17.06 2.16 -9.50
C ASP A 10 18.28 1.25 -9.35
N GLU A 11 18.87 1.16 -8.16
CA GLU A 11 20.01 0.28 -7.87
C GLU A 11 19.59 -1.18 -7.60
N TYR A 12 18.28 -1.49 -7.62
CA TYR A 12 17.74 -2.81 -7.34
C TYR A 12 17.12 -3.43 -8.60
N PRO A 13 17.27 -4.75 -8.84
CA PRO A 13 16.75 -5.43 -10.03
C PRO A 13 15.24 -5.74 -9.89
N VAL A 14 14.42 -4.69 -9.72
CA VAL A 14 12.97 -4.78 -9.45
C VAL A 14 12.12 -4.00 -10.47
N HIS A 15 12.74 -3.47 -11.52
CA HIS A 15 12.07 -2.68 -12.55
C HIS A 15 11.04 -3.50 -13.35
N GLN A 16 9.89 -2.89 -13.61
CA GLN A 16 8.84 -3.45 -14.47
C GLN A 16 9.17 -3.31 -15.99
N ALA A 17 10.10 -2.42 -16.34
CA ALA A 17 10.47 -2.02 -17.70
C ALA A 17 11.85 -1.34 -17.70
N PRO A 18 12.53 -1.15 -18.85
CA PRO A 18 13.81 -0.43 -18.94
C PRO A 18 13.63 1.10 -18.82
N LEU A 19 12.95 1.55 -17.77
CA LEU A 19 12.71 2.95 -17.38
C LEU A 19 13.03 3.08 -15.89
N SER A 20 13.36 4.29 -15.43
CA SER A 20 13.62 4.51 -14.00
C SER A 20 12.43 4.07 -13.13
N MET A 21 12.77 3.42 -12.01
CA MET A 21 12.01 3.19 -10.77
C MET A 21 11.16 4.36 -10.28
N LYS A 22 11.36 5.56 -10.84
CA LYS A 22 10.57 6.78 -10.64
C LYS A 22 9.22 6.76 -11.37
N HIS A 23 9.10 6.09 -12.52
CA HIS A 23 7.85 5.92 -13.28
C HIS A 23 7.19 4.56 -13.01
N HIS A 24 5.93 4.36 -13.41
CA HIS A 24 5.29 3.03 -13.48
C HIS A 24 5.21 2.64 -14.96
N VAL A 25 5.27 1.33 -15.29
CA VAL A 25 5.19 0.87 -16.70
C VAL A 25 3.86 1.19 -17.42
N SER A 26 2.82 1.49 -16.66
CA SER A 26 1.46 1.76 -17.16
C SER A 26 1.09 3.20 -16.85
N GLY A 27 0.29 3.81 -17.73
CA GLY A 27 -0.35 5.11 -17.49
C GLY A 27 -1.69 4.99 -16.74
N ASP A 28 -2.16 3.78 -16.41
CA ASP A 28 -3.39 3.60 -15.63
C ASP A 28 -3.22 4.18 -14.22
N ARG A 29 -4.16 5.05 -13.81
CA ARG A 29 -4.24 5.59 -12.45
C ARG A 29 -4.31 4.48 -11.40
N ASN A 30 -4.92 3.35 -11.74
CA ASN A 30 -5.11 2.19 -10.88
C ASN A 30 -3.98 1.16 -10.96
N ALA A 31 -2.82 1.50 -11.53
CA ALA A 31 -1.63 0.67 -11.45
C ALA A 31 -0.91 0.92 -10.10
N TYR A 32 -0.56 -0.15 -9.40
CA TYR A 32 -0.06 -0.08 -8.02
C TYR A 32 0.86 -1.25 -7.64
N ASP A 33 1.81 -0.96 -6.76
CA ASP A 33 2.54 -1.96 -5.99
C ASP A 33 1.79 -2.25 -4.68
N ARG A 34 1.89 -3.47 -4.13
CA ARG A 34 1.14 -3.85 -2.93
C ARG A 34 1.86 -4.85 -2.03
N CYS A 35 1.80 -4.59 -0.72
CA CYS A 35 2.09 -5.57 0.31
C CYS A 35 0.76 -6.01 0.97
N ILE A 36 0.58 -7.32 1.19
CA ILE A 36 -0.53 -7.86 2.00
C ILE A 36 0.06 -8.79 3.06
N PHE A 37 -0.46 -8.71 4.27
CA PHE A 37 -0.17 -9.65 5.35
C PHE A 37 -1.47 -10.23 5.91
N HIS A 38 -1.48 -11.56 6.10
CA HIS A 38 -2.63 -12.29 6.64
C HIS A 38 -2.22 -12.98 7.93
N VAL A 39 -3.00 -12.78 8.99
CA VAL A 39 -2.91 -13.54 10.24
C VAL A 39 -4.25 -14.20 10.47
N PHE A 40 -4.24 -15.49 10.80
CA PHE A 40 -5.43 -16.26 11.16
C PHE A 40 -5.11 -17.11 12.39
N ASP A 41 -6.06 -17.21 13.32
CA ASP A 41 -5.93 -18.16 14.43
C ASP A 41 -6.32 -19.57 13.97
N HIS A 42 -5.63 -20.60 14.46
CA HIS A 42 -5.85 -21.98 14.01
C HIS A 42 -7.26 -22.52 14.30
N ALA A 43 -8.03 -21.88 15.19
CA ALA A 43 -9.43 -22.22 15.46
C ALA A 43 -10.45 -21.36 14.67
N GLY A 44 -10.01 -20.47 13.77
CA GLY A 44 -10.89 -19.71 12.87
C GLY A 44 -11.76 -18.63 13.51
N ARG A 45 -11.48 -18.24 14.76
CA ARG A 45 -12.20 -17.22 15.53
C ARG A 45 -11.73 -15.80 15.17
N ALA A 46 -10.45 -15.66 14.80
CA ALA A 46 -9.85 -14.38 14.41
C ALA A 46 -9.15 -14.44 13.06
N VAL A 47 -9.36 -13.41 12.23
CA VAL A 47 -8.62 -13.15 10.98
C VAL A 47 -8.29 -11.66 10.91
N LEU A 48 -7.00 -11.34 10.78
CA LEU A 48 -6.50 -10.00 10.52
C LEU A 48 -5.90 -9.94 9.11
N ILE A 49 -6.37 -9.00 8.31
CA ILE A 49 -5.82 -8.67 6.99
C ILE A 49 -5.23 -7.27 7.07
N LEU A 50 -3.93 -7.14 6.83
CA LEU A 50 -3.26 -5.87 6.62
C LEU A 50 -2.92 -5.73 5.14
N GLY A 51 -3.00 -4.53 4.59
CA GLY A 51 -2.46 -4.25 3.27
C GLY A 51 -2.03 -2.81 3.11
N LEU A 52 -1.04 -2.60 2.24
CA LEU A 52 -0.52 -1.30 1.84
C LEU A 52 -0.39 -1.27 0.31
N GLY A 53 -0.89 -0.22 -0.32
CA GLY A 53 -0.84 0.01 -1.76
C GLY A 53 -0.15 1.33 -2.08
N VAL A 54 0.79 1.31 -3.01
CA VAL A 54 1.48 2.50 -3.54
C VAL A 54 0.97 2.73 -4.96
N TYR A 55 0.40 3.92 -5.23
CA TYR A 55 -0.24 4.26 -6.49
C TYR A 55 0.50 5.45 -7.16
N PRO A 56 1.59 5.22 -7.92
CA PRO A 56 2.44 6.30 -8.45
C PRO A 56 1.68 7.30 -9.33
N ASN A 57 0.80 6.80 -10.21
CA ASN A 57 0.02 7.64 -11.12
C ASN A 57 -1.14 8.36 -10.44
N ALA A 58 -1.58 7.89 -9.26
CA ALA A 58 -2.58 8.58 -8.46
C ALA A 58 -1.97 9.62 -7.51
N GLY A 59 -0.68 9.50 -7.19
CA GLY A 59 0.02 10.29 -6.18
C GLY A 59 -0.37 9.93 -4.74
N VAL A 60 -0.73 8.66 -4.48
CA VAL A 60 -1.31 8.20 -3.21
C VAL A 60 -0.58 6.98 -2.66
N ILE A 61 -0.43 6.91 -1.34
CA ILE A 61 -0.12 5.71 -0.58
C ILE A 61 -1.25 5.41 0.40
N ASP A 62 -1.81 4.21 0.32
CA ASP A 62 -2.95 3.76 1.12
C ASP A 62 -2.59 2.55 1.97
N ALA A 63 -3.17 2.44 3.16
CA ALA A 63 -3.14 1.24 3.98
C ALA A 63 -4.53 0.90 4.53
N TYR A 64 -4.74 -0.38 4.82
CA TYR A 64 -5.91 -0.86 5.53
C TYR A 64 -5.54 -1.96 6.53
N ALA A 65 -6.33 -2.04 7.61
CA ALA A 65 -6.34 -3.18 8.51
C ALA A 65 -7.79 -3.60 8.78
N THR A 66 -8.11 -4.86 8.50
CA THR A 66 -9.43 -5.45 8.74
C THR A 66 -9.29 -6.63 9.69
N LEU A 67 -9.90 -6.53 10.86
CA LEU A 67 -9.97 -7.59 11.87
C LEU A 67 -11.41 -8.12 11.95
N ARG A 68 -11.57 -9.43 11.70
CA ARG A 68 -12.76 -10.18 12.13
C ARG A 68 -12.43 -10.89 13.44
N LEU A 69 -13.30 -10.76 14.43
CA LEU A 69 -13.25 -11.48 15.70
C LEU A 69 -14.66 -11.99 16.05
N GLY A 70 -14.90 -13.29 15.89
CA GLY A 70 -16.26 -13.82 15.92
C GLY A 70 -17.14 -13.15 14.87
N ASP A 71 -18.23 -12.51 15.30
CA ASP A 71 -19.19 -11.83 14.43
C ASP A 71 -18.99 -10.29 14.37
N ASP A 72 -17.97 -9.76 15.05
CA ASP A 72 -17.58 -8.36 14.96
C ASP A 72 -16.50 -8.16 13.86
N LEU A 73 -16.71 -7.16 12.99
CA LEU A 73 -15.73 -6.73 11.98
C LEU A 73 -15.33 -5.26 12.22
N LEU A 74 -14.03 -5.06 12.43
CA LEU A 74 -13.39 -3.76 12.52
C LEU A 74 -12.55 -3.54 11.27
N ALA A 75 -12.72 -2.39 10.62
CA ALA A 75 -11.87 -1.98 9.51
C ALA A 75 -11.36 -0.55 9.76
N VAL A 76 -10.06 -0.34 9.60
CA VAL A 76 -9.46 1.00 9.53
C VAL A 76 -8.79 1.18 8.18
N ARG A 77 -8.79 2.42 7.69
CA ARG A 77 -8.07 2.83 6.48
C ARG A 77 -7.26 4.09 6.77
N ALA A 78 -6.07 4.16 6.20
CA ALA A 78 -5.16 5.29 6.29
C ALA A 78 -4.69 5.62 4.87
N SER A 79 -4.50 6.91 4.58
CA SER A 79 -4.14 7.40 3.25
C SER A 79 -3.22 8.61 3.40
N ASP A 80 -2.27 8.77 2.48
CA ASP A 80 -1.47 9.99 2.35
C ASP A 80 -1.07 10.26 0.89
N ALA A 81 -0.54 11.46 0.65
CA ALA A 81 0.12 11.78 -0.60
C ALA A 81 1.43 10.99 -0.73
N LEU A 82 1.66 10.38 -1.89
CA LEU A 82 2.93 9.70 -2.18
C LEU A 82 4.04 10.73 -2.38
N THR A 83 5.18 10.53 -1.71
CA THR A 83 6.38 11.37 -1.88
C THR A 83 7.34 10.79 -2.93
N ASP A 84 8.37 11.55 -3.32
CA ASP A 84 9.43 11.06 -4.22
C ASP A 84 10.16 9.81 -3.68
N ASP A 85 10.18 9.60 -2.36
CA ASP A 85 10.67 8.36 -1.75
C ASP A 85 9.55 7.32 -1.63
N ARG A 86 9.53 6.38 -2.58
CA ARG A 86 8.62 5.22 -2.57
C ARG A 86 8.93 4.19 -1.48
N MET A 87 10.11 4.22 -0.86
CA MET A 87 10.48 3.29 0.21
C MET A 87 9.98 3.75 1.58
N ASN A 88 9.55 5.01 1.71
CA ASN A 88 8.82 5.48 2.88
C ASN A 88 7.38 4.97 2.85
N LEU A 89 7.14 3.81 3.49
CA LEU A 89 5.82 3.16 3.57
C LEU A 89 4.89 3.77 4.65
N SER A 90 5.15 5.00 5.09
CA SER A 90 4.31 5.70 6.06
C SER A 90 3.02 6.18 5.40
N VAL A 91 1.92 6.17 6.17
CA VAL A 91 0.60 6.67 5.76
C VAL A 91 0.06 7.62 6.82
N GLY A 92 -0.92 8.44 6.43
CA GLY A 92 -1.60 9.38 7.33
C GLY A 92 -2.40 8.71 8.46
N PRO A 93 -3.04 9.50 9.32
CA PRO A 93 -3.82 8.97 10.45
C PRO A 93 -5.01 8.11 9.98
N PRO A 94 -5.33 7.00 10.68
CA PRO A 94 -6.40 6.10 10.28
C PRO A 94 -7.81 6.63 10.58
N VAL A 95 -8.76 6.26 9.73
CA VAL A 95 -10.21 6.45 9.88
C VAL A 95 -10.86 5.11 10.24
N ASP A 96 -11.73 5.11 11.25
CA ASP A 96 -12.40 3.89 11.79
C ASP A 96 -13.75 3.62 11.09
N HIS A 97 -13.98 2.37 10.73
CA HIS A 97 -15.22 1.83 10.16
C HIS A 97 -15.57 0.51 10.85
N ARG A 98 -16.52 0.55 11.79
CA ARG A 98 -17.02 -0.65 12.49
C ARG A 98 -18.36 -1.11 11.93
N ARG A 99 -18.52 -2.42 11.73
CA ARG A 99 -19.81 -3.06 11.43
C ARG A 99 -19.93 -4.37 12.20
N ARG A 100 -21.11 -4.60 12.77
CA ARG A 100 -21.55 -5.96 13.13
C ARG A 100 -22.06 -6.65 11.88
N THR A 101 -21.69 -7.92 11.73
CA THR A 101 -22.24 -8.83 10.72
C THR A 101 -23.30 -9.73 11.33
#